data_AF-A0A937I8X2-F1
#
_entry.id   AF-A0A937I8X2-F1
#
_cell.length_a   1.000
_cell.length_b   1.000
_cell.length_c   1.000
_cell.angle_alpha   90.00
_cell.angle_beta   90.00
_cell.angle_gamma   90.00
#
_symmetry.space_group_name_H-M   'P 1'
#
loop_
_entity.id
_entity.type
_entity.pdbx_description
1 polymer ?
#
loop_
_entity_poly.entity_id
_entity_poly.type
_entity_poly.pdbx_seq_one_letter_code
_entity_poly.pdbx_strand_id
1 'polypeptide(L)'
;MNIPSTRTLTFGVLAVAGLVLAPLIPTLTLAQDSDIPRTSDGKPDFSGTYDVSTLTPFQRPTRFGNRLILTNDEAFSIANAEFERKEDNQTGSDPNRTAPPQGGDGSTGAAGNVGGYNTFWVDNGTDVVRINDEFRSSII
;
A
#
# COMPACT_ATOMS: atom_id res chain seq x y z
N MET A 1 -19.63 80.50 -20.65
CA MET A 1 -20.51 79.31 -20.55
C MET A 1 -19.60 78.08 -20.60
N ASN A 2 -19.88 77.10 -19.72
CA ASN A 2 -19.13 75.87 -19.40
C ASN A 2 -17.94 75.97 -18.41
N ILE A 3 -18.21 75.53 -17.18
CA ILE A 3 -17.30 74.87 -16.21
C ILE A 3 -17.64 73.37 -16.29
N PRO A 4 -16.67 72.42 -16.30
CA PRO A 4 -16.19 71.72 -15.08
C PRO A 4 -14.68 71.36 -15.19
N SER A 5 -13.96 70.72 -14.26
CA SER A 5 -14.01 70.43 -12.82
C SER A 5 -12.71 69.64 -12.54
N THR A 6 -11.96 70.06 -11.51
CA THR A 6 -11.17 69.26 -10.55
C THR A 6 -10.22 68.14 -11.04
N ARG A 7 -8.94 68.21 -10.67
CA ARG A 7 -8.28 67.33 -9.66
C ARG A 7 -6.74 67.47 -9.70
N THR A 8 -6.20 68.11 -8.67
CA THR A 8 -4.78 68.07 -8.29
C THR A 8 -4.48 66.72 -7.65
N LEU A 9 -3.48 65.99 -8.14
CA LEU A 9 -2.80 64.93 -7.39
C LEU A 9 -1.29 65.07 -7.59
N THR A 10 -0.63 65.22 -6.46
CA THR A 10 0.74 65.63 -6.24
C THR A 10 1.75 64.55 -6.63
N PHE A 11 2.95 65.03 -6.97
CA PHE A 11 4.11 64.32 -7.51
C PHE A 11 4.51 63.03 -6.77
N GLY A 12 4.73 61.96 -7.56
CA GLY A 12 5.48 60.80 -7.15
C GLY A 12 6.95 61.16 -6.93
N VAL A 13 7.53 60.64 -5.84
CA VAL A 13 8.97 60.68 -5.59
C VAL A 13 9.54 59.27 -5.70
N LEU A 14 10.54 59.21 -6.57
CA LEU A 14 11.58 58.23 -6.85
C LEU A 14 11.74 57.01 -5.93
N ALA A 15 11.91 55.87 -6.61
CA ALA A 15 12.63 54.69 -6.16
C ALA A 15 14.11 54.98 -5.90
N VAL A 16 14.69 54.40 -4.84
CA VAL A 16 16.08 53.86 -4.83
C VAL A 16 16.16 52.66 -3.88
N ALA A 17 16.89 51.65 -4.34
CA ALA A 17 17.14 50.33 -3.79
C ALA A 17 17.74 50.28 -2.36
N GLY A 18 17.46 49.18 -1.65
CA GLY A 18 18.09 48.89 -0.37
C GLY A 18 17.82 47.47 0.14
N LEU A 19 18.70 46.55 -0.26
CA LEU A 19 19.13 45.34 0.48
C LEU A 19 18.10 44.23 0.75
N VAL A 20 18.21 43.18 -0.07
CA VAL A 20 17.69 41.83 0.19
C VAL A 20 18.32 41.30 1.49
N LEU A 21 17.52 41.21 2.55
CA LEU A 21 17.87 40.42 3.74
C LEU A 21 16.83 39.31 3.88
N ALA A 22 17.06 38.19 3.19
CA ALA A 22 16.31 36.97 3.44
C ALA A 22 16.71 36.44 4.83
N PRO A 23 15.77 36.25 5.78
CA PRO A 23 16.10 35.52 6.99
C PRO A 23 16.35 34.06 6.61
N LEU A 24 17.57 33.59 6.85
CA LEU A 24 17.89 32.17 6.99
C LEU A 24 17.04 31.63 8.15
N ILE A 25 15.85 31.13 7.85
CA ILE A 25 15.10 30.31 8.79
C ILE A 25 15.77 28.93 8.74
N PRO A 26 16.46 28.47 9.81
CA PRO A 26 16.84 27.08 9.89
C PRO A 26 15.54 26.26 9.88
N THR A 27 15.32 25.51 8.81
CA THR A 27 14.27 24.50 8.76
C THR A 27 14.58 23.48 9.85
N LEU A 28 13.84 23.52 10.96
CA LEU A 28 13.84 22.42 11.92
C LEU A 28 13.37 21.18 11.16
N THR A 29 14.33 20.32 10.82
CA THR A 29 14.07 18.97 10.35
C THR A 29 13.64 18.19 11.58
N LEU A 30 12.34 18.08 11.82
CA LEU A 30 11.80 17.09 12.74
C LEU A 30 12.02 15.73 12.08
N ALA A 31 13.19 15.13 12.34
CA ALA A 31 13.34 13.70 12.15
C ALA A 31 12.22 13.03 12.96
N GLN A 32 11.52 12.07 12.33
CA GLN A 32 10.52 11.28 13.03
C GLN A 32 11.27 10.43 14.07
N ASP A 33 11.41 10.97 15.27
CA ASP A 33 12.05 10.31 16.41
C ASP A 33 11.02 9.38 17.05
N SER A 34 10.53 8.40 16.28
CA SER A 34 9.92 7.22 16.86
C SER A 34 11.07 6.40 17.43
N ASP A 35 11.24 6.44 18.74
CA ASP A 35 12.32 5.74 19.45
C ASP A 35 12.19 4.23 19.18
N ILE A 36 12.96 3.73 18.20
CA ILE A 36 12.93 2.32 17.80
C ILE A 36 13.38 1.51 19.01
N PRO A 37 12.63 0.48 19.45
CA PRO A 37 13.01 -0.38 20.57
C PRO A 37 14.46 -0.85 20.42
N ARG A 38 15.21 -0.84 21.53
CA ARG A 38 16.63 -1.21 21.54
C ARG A 38 16.90 -2.37 22.48
N THR A 39 17.83 -3.21 22.09
CA THR A 39 18.44 -4.22 22.95
C THR A 39 19.31 -3.58 24.04
N SER A 40 19.73 -4.34 25.04
CA SER A 40 20.59 -3.84 26.13
C SER A 40 21.96 -3.33 25.68
N ASP A 41 22.44 -3.75 24.50
CA ASP A 41 23.65 -3.27 23.82
C ASP A 41 23.39 -2.16 22.78
N GLY A 42 22.17 -1.59 22.76
CA GLY A 42 21.81 -0.39 21.98
C GLY A 42 21.49 -0.61 20.50
N LYS A 43 21.39 -1.86 20.03
CA LYS A 43 20.99 -2.19 18.65
C LYS A 43 19.46 -2.12 18.51
N PRO A 44 18.91 -1.86 17.30
CA PRO A 44 17.48 -2.05 17.07
C PRO A 44 17.04 -3.45 17.50
N ASP A 45 15.98 -3.50 18.29
CA ASP A 45 15.37 -4.74 18.73
C ASP A 45 14.36 -5.21 17.68
N PHE A 46 14.67 -6.34 17.04
CA PHE A 46 13.81 -7.02 16.07
C PHE A 46 13.12 -8.25 16.69
N SER A 47 13.03 -8.32 18.02
CA SER A 47 12.26 -9.35 18.69
C SER A 47 10.76 -9.08 18.56
N GLY A 48 9.98 -10.16 18.60
CA GLY A 48 8.53 -10.12 18.47
C GLY A 48 7.98 -11.19 17.54
N THR A 49 6.70 -11.10 17.25
CA THR A 49 5.98 -11.93 16.28
C THR A 49 5.64 -11.08 15.06
N TYR A 50 5.97 -11.61 13.88
CA TYR A 50 5.71 -10.98 12.60
C TYR A 50 4.75 -11.85 11.81
N ASP A 51 3.73 -11.23 11.24
CA ASP A 51 2.87 -11.84 10.24
C ASP A 51 3.37 -11.44 8.85
N VAL A 52 3.59 -12.45 8.00
CA VAL A 52 4.04 -12.29 6.62
C VAL A 52 2.98 -12.70 5.61
N SER A 53 1.79 -13.08 6.11
CA SER A 53 0.65 -13.45 5.27
C SER A 53 0.13 -12.21 4.55
N THR A 54 -0.05 -12.31 3.23
CA THR A 54 -0.58 -11.20 2.44
C THR A 54 -1.13 -11.66 1.10
N LEU A 55 -2.17 -10.97 0.65
CA LEU A 55 -2.73 -11.11 -0.70
C LEU A 55 -2.00 -10.24 -1.74
N THR A 56 -1.09 -9.37 -1.31
CA THR A 56 -0.31 -8.54 -2.24
C THR A 56 0.71 -9.41 -2.97
N PRO A 57 0.62 -9.50 -4.31
CA PRO A 57 1.54 -10.33 -5.07
C PRO A 57 2.95 -9.74 -5.05
N PHE A 58 3.96 -10.60 -5.16
CA PHE A 58 5.34 -10.15 -5.23
C PHE A 58 5.55 -9.19 -6.42
N GLN A 59 5.18 -9.62 -7.63
CA GLN A 59 5.22 -8.81 -8.85
C GLN A 59 3.83 -8.29 -9.21
N ARG A 60 3.80 -7.07 -9.77
CA ARG A 60 2.55 -6.44 -10.21
C ARG A 60 1.88 -7.22 -11.34
N PRO A 61 0.63 -7.65 -11.15
CA PRO A 61 -0.18 -8.22 -12.22
C PRO A 61 -0.30 -7.24 -13.40
N THR A 62 -0.15 -7.75 -14.61
CA THR A 62 -0.20 -6.96 -15.86
C THR A 62 -1.50 -6.16 -16.01
N ARG A 63 -2.62 -6.67 -15.46
CA ARG A 63 -3.92 -5.97 -15.43
C ARG A 63 -3.87 -4.59 -14.77
N PHE A 64 -2.93 -4.36 -13.86
CA PHE A 64 -2.76 -3.07 -13.19
C PHE A 64 -1.77 -2.14 -13.93
N GLY A 65 -1.03 -2.66 -14.92
CA GLY A 65 -0.03 -1.90 -15.67
C GLY A 65 0.97 -1.19 -14.75
N ASN A 66 1.05 0.14 -14.88
CA ASN A 66 1.94 0.98 -14.05
C ASN A 66 1.27 1.50 -12.77
N ARG A 67 0.03 1.11 -12.46
CA ARG A 67 -0.68 1.59 -11.27
C ARG A 67 -0.13 0.94 -10.01
N LEU A 68 0.42 1.75 -9.12
CA LEU A 68 0.97 1.31 -7.83
C LEU A 68 -0.11 1.08 -6.77
N ILE A 69 -1.24 1.76 -6.91
CA ILE A 69 -2.28 1.87 -5.89
C ILE A 69 -3.56 1.21 -6.40
N LEU A 70 -4.14 0.36 -5.56
CA LEU A 70 -5.46 -0.22 -5.75
C LEU A 70 -6.52 0.73 -5.20
N THR A 71 -7.70 0.74 -5.83
CA THR A 71 -8.88 1.35 -5.22
C THR A 71 -9.33 0.51 -4.03
N ASN A 72 -10.15 1.09 -3.13
CA ASN A 72 -10.75 0.34 -2.03
C ASN A 72 -11.58 -0.83 -2.55
N ASP A 73 -12.36 -0.63 -3.61
CA ASP A 73 -13.19 -1.68 -4.21
C ASP A 73 -12.35 -2.82 -4.80
N GLU A 74 -11.22 -2.52 -5.43
CA GLU A 74 -10.28 -3.52 -5.96
C GLU A 74 -9.64 -4.32 -4.81
N ALA A 75 -9.19 -3.64 -3.75
CA ALA A 75 -8.62 -4.29 -2.57
C ALA A 75 -9.64 -5.21 -1.88
N PHE A 76 -10.87 -4.71 -1.68
CA PHE A 76 -11.97 -5.50 -1.11
C PHE A 76 -12.34 -6.69 -1.99
N SER A 77 -12.38 -6.50 -3.32
CA SER A 77 -12.65 -7.60 -4.25
C SER A 77 -11.61 -8.70 -4.17
N ILE A 78 -10.33 -8.36 -3.98
CA ILE A 78 -9.24 -9.34 -3.79
C ILE A 78 -9.44 -10.11 -2.48
N ALA A 79 -9.70 -9.40 -1.38
CA ALA A 79 -9.94 -10.01 -0.07
C ALA A 79 -11.17 -10.94 -0.09
N ASN A 80 -12.27 -10.50 -0.71
CA ASN A 80 -13.49 -11.29 -0.80
C ASN A 80 -13.32 -12.54 -1.69
N ALA A 81 -12.66 -12.41 -2.83
CA ALA A 81 -12.38 -13.56 -3.70
C ALA A 81 -11.53 -14.62 -2.97
N GLU A 82 -10.60 -14.18 -2.13
CA GLU A 82 -9.79 -15.10 -1.34
C GLU A 82 -10.58 -15.73 -0.17
N PHE A 83 -11.46 -14.95 0.48
CA PHE A 83 -12.37 -15.48 1.48
C PHE A 83 -13.26 -16.58 0.90
N GLU A 84 -13.92 -16.32 -0.23
CA GLU A 84 -14.75 -17.30 -0.94
C GLU A 84 -13.93 -18.55 -1.30
N ARG A 85 -12.70 -18.37 -1.82
CA ARG A 85 -11.79 -19.47 -2.12
C ARG A 85 -11.45 -20.29 -0.87
N LYS A 86 -11.21 -19.65 0.28
CA LYS A 86 -10.95 -20.36 1.55
C LYS A 86 -12.19 -21.13 2.01
N GLU A 87 -13.38 -20.54 1.97
CA GLU A 87 -14.62 -21.21 2.36
C GLU A 87 -14.88 -22.46 1.51
N ASP A 88 -14.76 -22.35 0.19
CA ASP A 88 -14.90 -23.48 -0.73
C ASP A 88 -13.90 -24.60 -0.41
N ASN A 89 -12.65 -24.22 -0.15
CA ASN A 89 -11.59 -25.17 0.17
C ASN A 89 -11.66 -25.73 1.60
N GLN A 90 -12.48 -25.17 2.49
CA GLN A 90 -12.70 -25.72 3.83
C GLN A 90 -13.80 -26.78 3.87
N THR A 91 -14.52 -26.97 2.78
CA THR A 91 -15.50 -28.05 2.68
C THR A 91 -14.86 -29.41 2.90
N GLY A 92 -15.55 -30.29 3.63
CA GLY A 92 -15.03 -31.62 3.94
C GLY A 92 -14.83 -32.45 2.68
N SER A 93 -13.65 -33.05 2.52
CA SER A 93 -13.38 -33.95 1.39
C SER A 93 -14.29 -35.18 1.45
N ASP A 94 -14.74 -35.66 0.29
CA ASP A 94 -15.47 -36.94 0.19
C ASP A 94 -14.54 -38.12 0.57
N PRO A 95 -14.84 -38.87 1.65
CA PRO A 95 -14.02 -40.00 2.07
C PRO A 95 -14.08 -41.18 1.09
N ASN A 96 -15.07 -41.22 0.20
CA ASN A 96 -15.25 -42.29 -0.79
C ASN A 96 -14.74 -41.90 -2.18
N ARG A 97 -14.06 -40.75 -2.34
CA ARG A 97 -13.53 -40.31 -3.62
C ARG A 97 -12.53 -41.32 -4.19
N THR A 98 -12.58 -41.54 -5.50
CA THR A 98 -11.60 -42.39 -6.19
C THR A 98 -10.23 -41.70 -6.25
N ALA A 99 -9.18 -42.51 -6.45
CA ALA A 99 -7.84 -41.98 -6.65
C ALA A 99 -7.81 -41.07 -7.90
N PRO A 100 -7.07 -39.95 -7.87
CA PRO A 100 -6.84 -39.12 -9.06
C PRO A 100 -6.25 -39.95 -10.21
N PRO A 101 -6.52 -39.57 -11.47
CA PRO A 101 -5.90 -40.24 -12.62
C PRO A 101 -4.37 -40.14 -12.58
N GLN A 102 -3.69 -41.04 -13.29
CA GLN A 102 -2.24 -41.00 -13.40
C GLN A 102 -1.79 -39.66 -14.00
N GLY A 103 -0.91 -38.95 -13.31
CA GLY A 103 -0.49 -37.59 -13.69
C GLY A 103 -1.34 -36.47 -13.09
N GLY A 104 -2.40 -36.82 -12.37
CA GLY A 104 -3.28 -35.91 -11.64
C GLY A 104 -4.44 -35.37 -12.46
N ASP A 105 -5.33 -34.61 -11.83
CA ASP A 105 -6.58 -34.08 -12.40
C ASP A 105 -6.38 -32.81 -13.27
N GLY A 106 -5.14 -32.35 -13.42
CA GLY A 106 -4.80 -31.14 -14.14
C GLY A 106 -5.01 -29.85 -13.34
N SER A 107 -5.28 -29.94 -12.04
CA SER A 107 -5.38 -28.78 -11.15
C SER A 107 -4.07 -27.99 -11.09
N THR A 108 -4.21 -26.66 -11.22
CA THR A 108 -3.10 -25.72 -11.10
C THR A 108 -3.07 -25.18 -9.67
N GLY A 109 -1.96 -25.33 -8.95
CA GLY A 109 -1.83 -24.83 -7.59
C GLY A 109 -0.62 -25.39 -6.86
N ALA A 110 -0.42 -24.98 -5.59
CA ALA A 110 0.72 -25.39 -4.79
C ALA A 110 0.79 -26.92 -4.55
N ALA A 111 -0.34 -27.61 -4.61
CA ALA A 111 -0.42 -29.07 -4.50
C ALA A 111 -0.13 -29.81 -5.82
N GLY A 112 0.03 -29.08 -6.93
CA GLY A 112 0.16 -29.65 -8.28
C GLY A 112 -1.05 -30.49 -8.69
N ASN A 113 -0.89 -31.23 -9.79
CA ASN A 113 -1.99 -31.99 -10.40
C ASN A 113 -2.58 -33.09 -9.50
N VAL A 114 -1.89 -33.53 -8.43
CA VAL A 114 -2.43 -34.55 -7.51
C VAL A 114 -3.51 -34.00 -6.58
N GLY A 115 -3.65 -32.67 -6.52
CA GLY A 115 -4.60 -31.96 -5.68
C GLY A 115 -4.19 -31.91 -4.20
N GLY A 116 -4.80 -31.00 -3.45
CA GLY A 116 -4.75 -30.94 -1.99
C GLY A 116 -6.09 -31.37 -1.38
N TYR A 117 -6.12 -31.73 -0.10
CA TYR A 117 -7.40 -32.08 0.58
C TYR A 117 -8.26 -30.84 0.82
N ASN A 118 -7.70 -29.87 1.55
CA ASN A 118 -8.29 -28.60 1.91
C ASN A 118 -7.17 -27.58 2.18
N THR A 119 -7.53 -26.33 2.48
CA THR A 119 -6.56 -25.26 2.79
C THR A 119 -6.50 -24.91 4.28
N PHE A 120 -6.90 -25.83 5.16
CA PHE A 120 -6.94 -25.57 6.60
C PHE A 120 -5.58 -25.17 7.20
N TRP A 121 -4.49 -25.74 6.68
CA TRP A 121 -3.12 -25.47 7.12
C TRP A 121 -2.41 -24.34 6.36
N VAL A 122 -3.11 -23.66 5.46
CA VAL A 122 -2.52 -22.63 4.59
C VAL A 122 -3.06 -21.28 5.01
N ASP A 123 -2.15 -20.38 5.38
CA ASP A 123 -2.51 -18.98 5.60
C ASP A 123 -1.86 -18.06 4.58
N ASN A 124 -2.69 -17.61 3.65
CA ASN A 124 -2.36 -16.59 2.67
C ASN A 124 -2.70 -15.17 3.15
N GLY A 125 -3.23 -15.01 4.36
CA GLY A 125 -3.69 -13.73 4.90
C GLY A 125 -5.08 -13.35 4.39
N THR A 126 -5.58 -12.21 4.83
CA THR A 126 -6.92 -11.71 4.49
C THR A 126 -6.91 -10.41 3.71
N ASP A 127 -5.75 -9.75 3.62
CA ASP A 127 -5.66 -8.38 3.15
C ASP A 127 -4.47 -8.15 2.23
N VAL A 128 -4.62 -7.14 1.38
CA VAL A 128 -3.52 -6.55 0.61
C VAL A 128 -2.79 -5.51 1.48
N VAL A 129 -1.46 -5.47 1.37
CA VAL A 129 -0.59 -4.54 2.13
C VAL A 129 -1.01 -3.09 1.89
N ARG A 130 -1.07 -2.33 3.00
CA ARG A 130 -1.19 -0.87 3.01
C ARG A 130 0.14 -0.23 3.37
N ILE A 131 0.52 0.81 2.63
CA ILE A 131 1.66 1.67 2.93
C ILE A 131 1.17 3.11 2.83
N ASN A 132 1.35 3.91 3.89
CA ASN A 132 0.85 5.29 3.96
C ASN A 132 -0.64 5.40 3.62
N ASP A 133 -1.44 4.51 4.22
CA ASP A 133 -2.88 4.38 3.99
C ASP A 133 -3.33 3.92 2.59
N GLU A 134 -2.41 3.68 1.66
CA GLU A 134 -2.70 3.25 0.29
C GLU A 134 -2.51 1.73 0.10
N PHE A 135 -3.48 1.08 -0.55
CA PHE A 135 -3.37 -0.34 -0.92
C PHE A 135 -2.41 -0.55 -2.09
N ARG A 136 -1.43 -1.44 -1.93
CA ARG A 136 -0.38 -1.68 -2.94
C ARG A 136 -0.78 -2.79 -3.91
N SER A 137 -0.55 -2.54 -5.19
CA SER A 137 -0.79 -3.54 -6.25
C SER A 137 0.28 -4.64 -6.33
N SER A 138 1.44 -4.44 -5.68
CA SER A 138 2.53 -5.43 -5.54
C SER A 138 3.56 -5.05 -4.48
N ILE A 139 4.44 -6.00 -4.15
CA ILE A 139 5.62 -5.79 -3.29
C ILE A 139 6.77 -5.11 -4.06
N ILE A 140 7.04 -5.54 -5.29
CA ILE A 140 8.04 -4.94 -6.21
C ILE A 140 7.42 -4.33 -7.47
#